data_AF-A0A132CHS2-F1
#
_entry.id   AF-A0A132CHS2-F1
#
_cell.length_a   1.000
_cell.length_b   1.000
_cell.length_c   1.000
_cell.angle_alpha   90.00
_cell.angle_beta   90.00
_cell.angle_gamma   90.00
#
_symmetry.space_group_name_H-M   'P 1'
#
loop_
_entity.id
_entity.type
_entity.pdbx_description
1 polymer ?
#
loop_
_entity_poly.entity_id
_entity_poly.type
_entity_poly.pdbx_seq_one_letter_code
_entity_poly.pdbx_strand_id
1 'polypeptide(L)' 'MDFAGSLLLALALMLIIEGAFPFVFPSAWRGTFRRIAERPAHHIRIGGFIVMAIGLALLLLVT' A
#
# COMPACT_ATOMS: atom_id res chain seq x y z
N MET A 1 -21.63 3.20 9.91
CA MET A 1 -21.41 1.82 9.43
C MET A 1 -20.91 1.02 10.62
N ASP A 2 -21.21 -0.28 10.69
CA ASP A 2 -20.61 -1.14 11.70
C ASP A 2 -19.12 -1.36 11.41
N PHE A 3 -18.41 -2.02 12.34
CA PHE A 3 -16.98 -2.30 12.18
C PHE A 3 -16.70 -3.11 10.91
N ALA A 4 -17.53 -4.12 10.65
CA ALA A 4 -17.42 -4.97 9.47
C ALA A 4 -17.58 -4.17 8.16
N GLY A 5 -18.59 -3.31 8.06
CA GLY A 5 -18.80 -2.46 6.88
C GLY A 5 -17.66 -1.46 6.67
N SER A 6 -17.12 -0.89 7.74
CA SER A 6 -15.98 0.03 7.65
C SER A 6 -14.70 -0.68 7.17
N LEU A 7 -14.46 -1.91 7.63
CA LEU A 7 -13.33 -2.73 7.18
C LEU A 7 -13.49 -3.14 5.71
N LEU A 8 -14.68 -3.56 5.29
CA LEU A 8 -14.96 -3.89 3.90
C LEU A 8 -14.79 -2.68 2.97
N LEU A 9 -15.23 -1.49 3.40
CA LEU A 9 -15.02 -0.27 2.64
C LEU A 9 -13.54 0.07 2.50
N ALA A 10 -12.77 0.03 3.59
CA ALA A 10 -11.34 0.27 3.56
C ALA A 10 -10.61 -0.72 2.63
N LEU A 11 -10.97 -2.00 2.69
CA LEU A 11 -10.43 -3.03 1.81
C LEU A 11 -10.80 -2.79 0.34
N ALA A 12 -12.05 -2.43 0.05
CA ALA A 12 -12.48 -2.13 -1.31
C ALA A 12 -11.70 -0.95 -1.91
N LEU A 13 -11.50 0.13 -1.15
CA LEU A 13 -10.69 1.27 -1.57
C LEU A 13 -9.23 0.89 -1.79
N MET A 14 -8.64 0.10 -0.89
CA MET A 14 -7.27 -0.40 -1.04
C MET A 14 -7.08 -1.22 -2.32
N LEU A 15 -8.02 -2.12 -2.64
CA LEU A 15 -7.99 -2.91 -3.88
C LEU A 15 -8.12 -2.04 -5.14
N ILE A 16 -9.01 -1.04 -5.13
CA ILE A 16 -9.16 -0.10 -6.26
C ILE A 16 -7.85 0.67 -6.49
N ILE A 17 -7.24 1.20 -5.43
CA ILE A 17 -6.01 1.98 -5.53
C ILE A 17 -4.84 1.10 -5.99
N GLU A 18 -4.69 -0.09 -5.41
CA GLU A 18 -3.63 -1.04 -5.80
C GLU A 18 -3.79 -1.50 -7.26
N GLY A 19 -5.02 -1.69 -7.73
CA GLY A 19 -5.33 -2.07 -9.12
C GLY A 19 -5.19 -0.92 -10.12
N ALA A 20 -5.32 0.33 -9.69
CA ALA A 20 -5.27 1.49 -10.59
C ALA A 20 -3.89 1.67 -11.25
N PHE A 21 -2.80 1.50 -10.50
CA PHE A 21 -1.43 1.65 -11.03
C PHE A 21 -1.07 0.65 -12.15
N PRO A 22 -1.26 -0.68 -11.98
CA PRO A 22 -1.00 -1.64 -13.05
C PRO A 22 -1.95 -1.45 -14.25
N PHE A 23 -3.19 -0.99 -14.01
CA PHE A 23 -4.16 -0.77 -15.08
C PHE A 23 -3.79 0.46 -15.94
N VAL A 24 -3.49 1.59 -15.32
CA VAL A 24 -3.20 2.86 -16.03
C VAL A 24 -1.77 2.88 -16.58
N PHE A 25 -0.79 2.37 -15.83
CA PHE A 25 0.64 2.46 -16.19
C PHE A 25 1.36 1.09 -16.15
N PRO A 26 0.96 0.10 -16.96
CA PRO A 26 1.45 -1.28 -16.87
C PRO A 26 2.97 -1.45 -17.11
N SER A 27 3.59 -0.63 -17.96
CA SER A 27 5.04 -0.70 -18.24
C SER A 27 5.87 -0.10 -17.11
N ALA A 28 5.51 1.10 -16.66
CA ALA A 28 6.17 1.77 -15.54
C ALA A 28 6.04 0.95 -14.25
N TRP A 29 4.85 0.42 -13.98
CA TRP A 29 4.59 -0.43 -12.82
C TRP A 29 5.46 -1.68 -12.78
N ARG A 30 5.54 -2.42 -13.90
CA ARG A 30 6.44 -3.58 -14.03
C ARG A 30 7.91 -3.22 -13.79
N GLY A 31 8.36 -2.08 -14.33
CA GLY A 31 9.72 -1.58 -14.13
C GLY A 31 10.02 -1.27 -12.67
N THR A 32 9.10 -0.59 -11.98
CA THR A 32 9.22 -0.28 -10.54
C THR A 32 9.27 -1.54 -9.70
N PHE A 33 8.35 -2.48 -9.93
CA PHE A 33 8.33 -3.76 -9.19
C PHE A 33 9.62 -4.56 -9.36
N ARG A 34 10.14 -4.64 -10.58
CA ARG A 34 11.42 -5.32 -10.83
C ARG A 34 12.58 -4.68 -10.07
N ARG A 35 12.67 -3.34 -10.09
CA ARG A 35 13.70 -2.62 -9.33
C ARG A 35 13.57 -2.84 -7.82
N ILE A 36 12.34 -2.97 -7.30
CA ILE A 36 12.11 -3.28 -5.88
C ILE A 36 12.54 -4.71 -5.58
N ALA A 37 12.19 -5.68 -6.43
CA ALA A 37 12.54 -7.09 -6.24
C ALA A 37 14.07 -7.35 -6.29
N GLU A 38 14.81 -6.54 -7.04
CA GLU A 38 16.29 -6.60 -7.11
C GLU A 38 16.97 -5.98 -5.86
N ARG A 39 16.22 -5.30 -4.97
CA ARG A 39 16.79 -4.71 -3.74
C ARG A 39 17.02 -5.79 -2.67
N PRO A 40 18.08 -5.63 -1.83
CA PRO A 40 18.23 -6.41 -0.62
C PRO A 40 16.98 -6.38 0.27
N ALA A 41 16.59 -7.54 0.81
CA ALA A 41 15.37 -7.69 1.61
C ALA A 41 15.28 -6.71 2.80
N HIS A 42 16.41 -6.32 3.38
CA HIS A 42 16.43 -5.38 4.50
C HIS A 42 15.89 -3.99 4.09
N HIS A 43 16.20 -3.51 2.88
CA HIS A 43 15.69 -2.21 2.41
C HIS A 43 14.19 -2.25 2.17
N ILE A 44 13.68 -3.37 1.64
CA ILE A 44 12.24 -3.57 1.42
C ILE A 44 11.51 -3.55 2.78
N ARG A 45 12.06 -4.23 3.79
CA ARG A 45 11.50 -4.23 5.15
C ARG A 45 11.47 -2.84 5.79
N ILE A 46 12.53 -2.05 5.63
CA ILE A 46 12.59 -0.67 6.16
C ILE A 46 11.56 0.21 5.47
N GLY A 47 11.44 0.13 4.13
CA GLY A 47 10.42 0.86 3.39
C GLY A 47 9.01 0.51 3.87
N GLY A 48 8.71 -0.79 4.01
CA GLY A 48 7.45 -1.25 4.57
C GLY A 48 7.21 -0.76 6.00
N PHE A 49 8.22 -0.77 6.85
CA PHE A 49 8.13 -0.25 8.22
C PHE A 49 7.80 1.24 8.27
N ILE A 50 8.43 2.06 7.41
CA ILE A 50 8.14 3.50 7.32
C ILE A 50 6.67 3.72 6.92
N VAL A 51 6.18 3.00 5.90
CA VAL A 51 4.77 3.10 5.46
C VAL A 51 3.81 2.69 6.58
N MET A 52 4.09 1.59 7.28
CA MET A 52 3.28 1.16 8.43
C MET A 52 3.29 2.19 9.56
N ALA A 53 4.44 2.78 9.89
CA ALA A 53 4.55 3.78 10.94
C ALA A 53 3.78 5.06 10.61
N ILE A 54 3.83 5.52 9.35
CA ILE A 54 3.02 6.66 8.88
C ILE A 54 1.53 6.32 8.97
N GLY A 55 1.11 5.13 8.51
CA GLY A 55 -0.28 4.68 8.60
C GLY A 55 -0.78 4.63 10.05
N LEU A 56 0.05 4.13 10.98
CA LEU A 56 -0.26 4.13 12.41
C LEU A 56 -0.37 5.55 12.98
N ALA A 57 0.54 6.46 12.62
CA ALA A 57 0.48 7.85 13.07
C ALA A 57 -0.79 8.57 12.57
N LEU A 58 -1.17 8.35 11.31
CA LEU A 58 -2.40 8.88 10.73
C LEU A 58 -3.64 8.29 11.43
N LEU A 59 -3.64 6.99 11.71
CA LEU A 59 -4.72 6.34 12.45
C LEU A 59 -4.89 7.02 13.81
N LEU A 60 -3.82 7.13 14.61
CA LEU A 60 -3.84 7.77 15.93
C LEU A 60 -4.19 9.26 15.92
N LEU A 61 -4.01 9.95 14.79
CA LEU A 61 -4.37 11.37 14.64
C LEU A 61 -5.86 11.56 14.33
N VAL A 62 -6.44 10.63 13.57
CA VAL A 62 -7.83 10.73 13.07
C VAL A 62 -8.83 10.02 14.00
N THR A 63 -8.38 9.04 14.77
CA THR A 63 -9.16 8.33 15.80
C THR A 63 -8.92 8.92 17.17
#